data_AF-A0A2P2I701-F1
#
_entry.id   AF-A0A2P2I701-F1
#
_cell.length_a   1.000
_cell.length_b   1.000
_cell.length_c   1.000
_cell.angle_alpha   90.00
_cell.angle_beta   90.00
_cell.angle_gamma   90.00
#
_symmetry.space_group_name_H-M   'P 1'
#
loop_
_entity.id
_entity.type
_entity.pdbx_description
1 polymer ?
#
loop_
_entity_poly.entity_id
_entity_poly.type
_entity_poly.pdbx_seq_one_letter_code
_entity_poly.pdbx_strand_id
1 'polypeptide(L)'
;NEALRLATGAFKSTPVETLHVLTNELPLNIRREQMTLKYYYKLRSQISNPAFNTCIPTKLLNVFRHKHVALPFSIRAYNLIENSHLSREGIKPAFSYNLLNINTPTWTLNTININLELSEYGKAITPDYLYRVQFGRILDEQYGGYTKLYTDGSKSAAGVGAAVIMGRIKRSASMPKTTSIYTAELYAIIMAVTLIKDSNDSNFVIMSDSFSVLISFNNKNTKNPMLRKLLHDLNEINATNKNVSLCWIPGHVDIAGNEAADTAAKLAARRAPQFITIPYTDWYPLIKERMSEKWKEVWMSRRLKIAEINFDVKTWSKKNISRREEVIMNRLRAGYSYITHGYLMDSSVPDIAPVCELCNNSVLTVKHIMVQCPELQQQRLRAITMFNKRRTVSLQSLLGDC
;
A
#
# COMPACT_ATOMS: atom_id res chain seq x y z
N ASN A 1 -1.63 25.06 3.07
CA ASN A 1 -3.08 25.36 3.02
C ASN A 1 -3.45 26.31 1.90
N GLU A 2 -2.73 27.42 1.70
CA GLU A 2 -2.99 28.33 0.58
C GLU A 2 -2.92 27.66 -0.80
N ALA A 3 -1.90 26.85 -1.05
CA ALA A 3 -1.81 26.04 -2.27
C ALA A 3 -3.04 25.12 -2.47
N LEU A 4 -3.59 24.53 -1.39
CA LEU A 4 -4.80 23.70 -1.48
C LEU A 4 -6.03 24.54 -1.83
N ARG A 5 -6.12 25.78 -1.31
CA ARG A 5 -7.21 26.71 -1.67
C ARG A 5 -7.11 27.12 -3.14
N LEU A 6 -5.92 27.45 -3.63
CA LEU A 6 -5.70 27.77 -5.04
C LEU A 6 -6.04 26.58 -5.95
N ALA A 7 -5.57 25.38 -5.60
CA ALA A 7 -5.85 24.15 -6.35
C ALA A 7 -7.34 23.80 -6.36
N THR A 8 -8.07 23.98 -5.26
CA THR A 8 -9.51 23.69 -5.18
C THR A 8 -10.40 24.84 -5.66
N GLY A 9 -9.86 26.06 -5.73
CA GLY A 9 -10.63 27.29 -5.89
C GLY A 9 -11.50 27.64 -4.68
N ALA A 10 -11.26 27.04 -3.51
CA ALA A 10 -12.05 27.27 -2.30
C ALA A 10 -11.87 28.69 -1.76
N PHE A 11 -12.89 29.19 -1.06
CA PHE A 11 -12.83 30.52 -0.42
C PHE A 11 -11.88 30.52 0.78
N LYS A 12 -11.45 31.72 1.22
CA LYS A 12 -10.59 31.87 2.41
C LYS A 12 -11.25 31.34 3.68
N SER A 13 -12.57 31.46 3.79
CA SER A 13 -13.39 31.01 4.93
C SER A 13 -13.64 29.50 4.97
N THR A 14 -13.28 28.74 3.92
CA THR A 14 -13.45 27.28 3.91
C THR A 14 -12.54 26.64 4.97
N PRO A 15 -13.03 25.75 5.85
CA PRO A 15 -12.22 25.08 6.86
C PRO A 15 -11.07 24.29 6.25
N VAL A 16 -9.93 24.27 6.93
CA VAL A 16 -8.71 23.59 6.46
C VAL A 16 -8.95 22.09 6.29
N GLU A 17 -9.69 21.49 7.21
CA GLU A 17 -10.08 20.08 7.19
C GLU A 17 -10.92 19.73 5.96
N THR A 18 -11.79 20.66 5.52
CA THR A 18 -12.57 20.48 4.28
C THR A 18 -11.65 20.46 3.06
N LEU A 19 -10.60 21.29 3.02
CA LEU A 19 -9.60 21.27 1.96
C LEU A 19 -8.84 19.94 1.94
N HIS A 20 -8.45 19.43 3.12
CA HIS A 20 -7.77 18.14 3.26
C HIS A 20 -8.61 17.00 2.69
N VAL A 21 -9.91 16.95 2.97
CA VAL A 21 -10.81 15.93 2.39
C VAL A 21 -10.98 16.08 0.89
N LEU A 22 -11.22 17.30 0.39
CA LEU A 22 -11.38 17.55 -1.05
C LEU A 22 -10.15 17.17 -1.87
N THR A 23 -8.96 17.32 -1.28
CA THR A 23 -7.68 17.03 -1.93
C THR A 23 -7.11 15.66 -1.59
N ASN A 24 -7.75 14.90 -0.68
CA ASN A 24 -7.23 13.65 -0.11
C ASN A 24 -5.82 13.80 0.49
N GLU A 25 -5.55 14.96 1.09
CA GLU A 25 -4.31 15.23 1.80
C GLU A 25 -4.50 15.01 3.30
N LEU A 26 -3.56 14.31 3.94
CA LEU A 26 -3.58 14.13 5.39
C LEU A 26 -3.30 15.46 6.11
N PRO A 27 -4.00 15.76 7.22
CA PRO A 27 -3.62 16.85 8.10
C PRO A 27 -2.16 16.76 8.54
N LEU A 28 -1.52 17.92 8.73
CA LEU A 28 -0.08 18.00 8.99
C LEU A 28 0.37 17.20 10.23
N ASN A 29 -0.43 17.20 11.30
CA ASN A 29 -0.16 16.41 12.50
C ASN A 29 -0.15 14.91 12.19
N ILE A 30 -1.17 14.38 11.51
CA ILE A 30 -1.26 12.96 11.14
C ILE A 30 -0.13 12.59 10.14
N ARG A 31 0.18 13.49 9.20
CA ARG A 31 1.31 13.29 8.27
C ARG A 31 2.65 13.20 9.01
N ARG A 32 2.88 14.03 10.04
CA ARG A 32 4.07 13.97 10.88
C ARG A 32 4.17 12.66 11.66
N GLU A 33 3.05 12.16 12.17
CA GLU A 33 2.99 10.84 12.82
C GLU A 33 3.33 9.72 11.82
N GLN A 34 2.76 9.76 10.62
CA GLN A 34 3.06 8.81 9.54
C GLN A 34 4.56 8.79 9.21
N MET A 35 5.18 9.96 9.04
CA MET A 35 6.61 10.08 8.77
C MET A 35 7.46 9.60 9.96
N THR A 36 7.02 9.88 11.19
CA THR A 36 7.68 9.41 12.42
C THR A 36 7.71 7.88 12.45
N LEU A 37 6.59 7.21 12.19
CA LEU A 37 6.51 5.76 12.14
C LEU A 37 7.38 5.18 11.02
N LYS A 38 7.30 5.72 9.79
CA LYS A 38 8.12 5.26 8.67
C LYS A 38 9.63 5.38 8.96
N TYR A 39 10.03 6.47 9.59
CA TYR A 39 11.41 6.70 9.99
C TYR A 39 11.84 5.73 11.11
N TYR A 40 10.98 5.48 12.10
CA TYR A 40 11.22 4.49 13.16
C TYR A 40 11.52 3.10 12.58
N TYR A 41 10.65 2.55 11.72
CA TYR A 41 10.84 1.22 11.15
C TYR A 41 12.12 1.12 10.30
N LYS A 42 12.42 2.18 9.53
CA LYS A 42 13.68 2.27 8.77
C LYS A 42 14.88 2.27 9.71
N LEU A 43 14.87 3.08 10.75
CA LEU A 43 15.95 3.18 11.72
C LEU A 43 16.16 1.87 12.50
N ARG A 44 15.07 1.20 12.90
CA ARG A 44 15.09 -0.14 13.52
C ARG A 44 15.59 -1.26 12.60
N SER A 45 15.64 -1.05 11.29
CA SER A 45 16.33 -1.99 10.39
C SER A 45 17.85 -1.75 10.36
N GLN A 46 18.31 -0.54 10.65
CA GLN A 46 19.72 -0.14 10.51
C GLN A 46 20.47 -0.30 11.83
N ILE A 47 20.90 -1.52 12.15
CA ILE A 47 21.59 -1.86 13.42
C ILE A 47 22.85 -1.02 13.65
N SER A 48 23.60 -0.70 12.59
CA SER A 48 24.82 0.11 12.66
C SER A 48 24.58 1.61 12.83
N ASN A 49 23.33 2.07 12.76
CA ASN A 49 23.02 3.49 12.91
C ASN A 49 23.23 3.93 14.37
N PRO A 50 23.95 5.02 14.66
CA PRO A 50 24.14 5.51 16.03
C PRO A 50 22.83 5.76 16.79
N ALA A 51 21.76 6.13 16.08
CA ALA A 51 20.42 6.35 16.63
C ALA A 51 19.58 5.06 16.77
N PHE A 52 20.12 3.88 16.47
CA PHE A 52 19.40 2.61 16.64
C PHE A 52 19.05 2.36 18.11
N ASN A 53 20.03 2.54 19.01
CA ASN A 53 19.87 2.30 20.44
C ASN A 53 18.94 3.33 21.10
N THR A 54 18.88 4.55 20.55
CA THR A 54 18.00 5.59 21.10
C THR A 54 16.53 5.28 20.85
N CYS A 55 16.19 4.44 19.86
CA CYS A 55 14.82 4.02 19.52
C CYS A 55 14.22 2.95 20.43
N ILE A 56 14.96 2.47 21.43
CA ILE A 56 14.47 1.51 22.44
C ILE A 56 14.33 2.29 23.75
N PRO A 57 13.15 2.84 24.06
CA PRO A 57 13.02 3.77 25.18
C PRO A 57 12.82 3.03 26.51
N THR A 58 13.73 2.15 26.92
CA THR A 58 13.56 1.42 28.19
C THR A 58 13.85 2.29 29.42
N LYS A 59 14.81 3.21 29.35
CA LYS A 59 15.21 4.04 30.50
C LYS A 59 14.57 5.44 30.52
N LEU A 60 14.17 5.98 29.37
CA LEU A 60 13.71 7.37 29.25
C LEU A 60 12.20 7.55 29.47
N LEU A 61 11.38 6.49 29.32
CA LEU A 61 9.92 6.58 29.46
C LEU A 61 9.50 7.14 30.83
N ASN A 62 10.10 6.65 31.91
CA ASN A 62 9.76 7.07 33.27
C ASN A 62 10.19 8.52 33.56
N VAL A 63 11.32 8.97 33.00
CA VAL A 63 11.87 10.31 33.22
C VAL A 63 11.00 11.40 32.59
N PHE A 64 10.37 11.10 31.46
CA PHE A 64 9.58 12.07 30.70
C PHE A 64 8.08 11.94 30.92
N ARG A 65 7.61 10.95 31.69
CA ARG A 65 6.17 10.70 31.95
C ARG A 65 5.47 11.89 32.62
N HIS A 66 6.22 12.66 33.42
CA HIS A 66 5.70 13.78 34.21
C HIS A 66 6.32 15.13 33.83
N LYS A 67 7.08 15.21 32.73
CA LYS A 67 7.72 16.46 32.28
C LYS A 67 6.88 17.13 31.19
N HIS A 68 6.58 18.41 31.37
CA HIS A 68 5.98 19.28 30.34
C HIS A 68 7.04 19.77 29.33
N VAL A 69 7.85 18.86 28.80
CA VAL A 69 8.91 19.16 27.82
C VAL A 69 8.62 18.39 26.53
N ALA A 70 9.07 18.91 25.39
CA ALA A 70 8.97 18.23 24.12
C ALA A 70 9.54 16.80 24.21
N LEU A 71 8.70 15.81 23.91
CA LEU A 71 9.08 14.41 24.02
C LEU A 71 10.17 14.05 23.00
N PRO A 72 11.26 13.37 23.43
CA PRO A 72 12.25 12.80 22.53
C PRO A 72 11.62 11.94 21.44
N PHE A 73 12.29 11.83 20.28
CA PHE A 73 11.81 11.05 19.14
C PHE A 73 11.40 9.63 19.52
N SER A 74 12.20 8.95 20.35
CA SER A 74 11.96 7.56 20.73
C SER A 74 10.69 7.35 21.55
N ILE A 75 10.39 8.26 22.47
CA ILE A 75 9.15 8.21 23.25
C ILE A 75 7.94 8.56 22.36
N ARG A 76 8.08 9.56 21.47
CA ARG A 76 7.01 9.88 20.50
C ARG A 76 6.71 8.70 19.59
N ALA A 77 7.74 8.07 19.03
CA ALA A 77 7.56 6.89 18.18
C ALA A 77 6.94 5.72 18.94
N TYR A 78 7.41 5.46 20.18
CA TYR A 78 6.85 4.42 21.03
C TYR A 78 5.36 4.62 21.31
N ASN A 79 4.96 5.80 21.77
CA ASN A 79 3.55 6.11 22.04
C ASN A 79 2.70 5.96 20.77
N LEU A 80 3.21 6.39 19.60
CA LEU A 80 2.49 6.24 18.34
C LEU A 80 2.32 4.78 17.92
N ILE A 81 3.32 3.94 18.15
CA ILE A 81 3.26 2.51 17.83
C ILE A 81 2.23 1.80 18.70
N GLU A 82 2.27 2.04 20.02
CA GLU A 82 1.31 1.47 20.97
C GLU A 82 -0.12 1.95 20.65
N ASN A 83 -0.32 3.26 20.43
CA ASN A 83 -1.63 3.82 20.07
C ASN A 83 -2.15 3.36 18.70
N SER A 84 -1.28 2.95 17.79
CA SER A 84 -1.66 2.45 16.45
C SER A 84 -1.73 0.93 16.37
N HIS A 85 -1.53 0.23 17.50
CA HIS A 85 -1.47 -1.23 17.60
C HIS A 85 -0.51 -1.85 16.58
N LEU A 86 0.65 -1.23 16.41
CA LEU A 86 1.70 -1.70 15.51
C LEU A 86 2.73 -2.54 16.28
N SER A 87 3.28 -3.59 15.64
CA SER A 87 4.31 -4.41 16.29
C SER A 87 5.70 -3.77 16.18
N ARG A 88 6.49 -3.87 17.26
CA ARG A 88 7.88 -3.43 17.35
C ARG A 88 8.88 -4.50 16.91
N GLU A 89 8.41 -5.71 16.71
CA GLU A 89 9.20 -6.90 16.41
C GLU A 89 9.04 -7.33 14.95
N GLY A 90 9.80 -8.33 14.52
CA GLY A 90 9.69 -8.84 13.15
C GLY A 90 10.25 -7.90 12.08
N ILE A 91 11.09 -6.92 12.45
CA ILE A 91 11.75 -6.02 11.49
C ILE A 91 13.05 -6.68 11.02
N LYS A 92 13.19 -6.92 9.72
CA LYS A 92 14.40 -7.47 9.11
C LYS A 92 15.53 -6.44 9.18
N PRO A 93 16.70 -6.81 9.72
CA PRO A 93 17.88 -5.95 9.64
C PRO A 93 18.26 -5.63 8.20
N ALA A 94 18.75 -4.42 7.98
CA ALA A 94 19.35 -4.01 6.73
C ALA A 94 20.57 -4.90 6.42
N PHE A 95 20.84 -5.11 5.14
CA PHE A 95 22.01 -5.87 4.71
C PHE A 95 23.27 -5.14 5.14
N SER A 96 24.20 -5.88 5.77
CA SER A 96 25.49 -5.37 6.22
C SER A 96 26.54 -6.43 5.95
N TYR A 97 27.59 -6.07 5.20
CA TYR A 97 28.73 -6.95 4.93
C TYR A 97 29.41 -7.40 6.22
N ASN A 98 29.65 -6.46 7.14
CA ASN A 98 30.32 -6.73 8.41
C ASN A 98 29.50 -7.67 9.30
N LEU A 99 28.18 -7.47 9.40
CA LEU A 99 27.34 -8.31 10.27
C LEU A 99 27.13 -9.72 9.69
N LEU A 100 27.21 -9.87 8.36
CA LEU A 100 27.05 -11.15 7.68
C LEU A 100 28.40 -11.83 7.38
N ASN A 101 29.52 -11.20 7.74
CA ASN A 101 30.88 -11.65 7.41
C ASN A 101 31.07 -11.95 5.91
N ILE A 102 30.52 -11.10 5.04
CA ILE A 102 30.61 -11.23 3.58
C ILE A 102 31.69 -10.29 3.05
N ASN A 103 32.71 -10.85 2.41
CA ASN A 103 33.84 -10.08 1.86
C ASN A 103 33.69 -9.75 0.38
N THR A 104 32.79 -10.44 -0.34
CA THR A 104 32.53 -10.20 -1.75
C THR A 104 31.52 -9.07 -1.91
N PRO A 105 31.78 -8.05 -2.73
CA PRO A 105 30.81 -7.00 -2.98
C PRO A 105 29.71 -7.46 -3.96
N THR A 106 28.49 -6.93 -3.80
CA THR A 106 27.33 -7.36 -4.60
C THR A 106 27.48 -7.11 -6.11
N TRP A 107 28.25 -6.10 -6.55
CA TRP A 107 28.44 -5.81 -7.98
C TRP A 107 29.37 -6.78 -8.70
N THR A 108 30.24 -7.50 -7.97
CA THR A 108 31.14 -8.51 -8.56
C THR A 108 30.50 -9.89 -8.66
N LEU A 109 29.28 -10.06 -8.16
CA LEU A 109 28.59 -11.36 -8.21
C LEU A 109 28.26 -11.74 -9.65
N ASN A 110 28.30 -13.04 -9.92
CA ASN A 110 27.90 -13.59 -11.21
C ASN A 110 26.43 -13.28 -11.50
N THR A 111 26.12 -13.06 -12.77
CA THR A 111 24.73 -12.92 -13.22
C THR A 111 24.04 -14.27 -13.13
N ILE A 112 22.84 -14.27 -12.57
CA ILE A 112 22.00 -15.47 -12.51
C ILE A 112 21.36 -15.64 -13.88
N ASN A 113 21.30 -16.87 -14.37
CA ASN A 113 20.56 -17.19 -15.58
C ASN A 113 19.06 -17.10 -15.30
N ILE A 114 18.35 -16.22 -15.99
CA ILE A 114 16.91 -16.00 -15.84
C ILE A 114 16.24 -16.20 -17.19
N ASN A 115 15.53 -17.32 -17.36
CA ASN A 115 14.72 -17.56 -18.54
C ASN A 115 13.38 -16.82 -18.41
N LEU A 116 13.11 -15.91 -19.35
CA LEU A 116 11.88 -15.14 -19.46
C LEU A 116 11.14 -15.38 -20.79
N GLU A 117 11.47 -16.43 -21.54
CA GLU A 117 10.90 -16.72 -22.88
C GLU A 117 9.37 -16.73 -22.86
N LEU A 118 8.77 -17.34 -21.82
CA LEU A 118 7.31 -17.42 -21.71
C LEU A 118 6.66 -16.04 -21.50
N SER A 119 7.40 -15.03 -21.02
CA SER A 119 6.87 -13.69 -20.78
C SER A 119 6.65 -12.88 -22.06
N GLU A 120 7.25 -13.30 -23.18
CA GLU A 120 7.06 -12.66 -24.49
C GLU A 120 5.64 -12.88 -25.04
N TYR A 121 4.97 -13.94 -24.58
CA TYR A 121 3.59 -14.23 -24.94
C TYR A 121 2.63 -13.40 -24.10
N GLY A 122 1.74 -12.65 -24.75
CA GLY A 122 0.73 -11.83 -24.07
C GLY A 122 -0.33 -12.69 -23.39
N LYS A 123 -0.43 -12.60 -22.05
CA LYS A 123 -1.38 -13.38 -21.23
C LYS A 123 -2.85 -13.19 -21.63
N ALA A 124 -3.22 -12.04 -22.18
CA ALA A 124 -4.59 -11.76 -22.60
C ALA A 124 -5.00 -12.44 -23.92
N ILE A 125 -4.02 -12.82 -24.75
CA ILE A 125 -4.26 -13.28 -26.13
C ILE A 125 -3.84 -14.74 -26.29
N THR A 126 -2.87 -15.20 -25.50
CA THR A 126 -2.28 -16.53 -25.62
C THR A 126 -3.12 -17.54 -24.85
N PRO A 127 -3.66 -18.59 -25.51
CA PRO A 127 -4.37 -19.66 -24.82
C PRO A 127 -3.47 -20.47 -23.87
N ASP A 128 -4.04 -20.89 -22.75
CA ASP A 128 -3.36 -21.66 -21.69
C ASP A 128 -2.62 -22.91 -22.19
N TYR A 129 -3.20 -23.63 -23.16
CA TYR A 129 -2.55 -24.82 -23.71
C TYR A 129 -1.24 -24.52 -24.44
N LEU A 130 -1.09 -23.34 -25.07
CA LEU A 130 0.15 -22.96 -25.74
C LEU A 130 1.28 -22.73 -24.72
N TYR A 131 0.97 -22.12 -23.58
CA TYR A 131 1.93 -21.99 -22.49
C TYR A 131 2.40 -23.35 -21.99
N ARG A 132 1.50 -24.33 -21.87
CA ARG A 132 1.87 -25.69 -21.46
C ARG A 132 2.77 -26.38 -22.48
N VAL A 133 2.49 -26.23 -23.77
CA VAL A 133 3.33 -26.80 -24.85
C VAL A 133 4.72 -26.15 -24.85
N GLN A 134 4.80 -24.82 -24.80
CA GLN A 134 6.06 -24.10 -24.78
C GLN A 134 6.86 -24.38 -23.50
N PHE A 135 6.19 -24.49 -22.36
CA PHE A 135 6.81 -24.88 -21.12
C PHE A 135 7.38 -26.30 -21.19
N GLY A 136 6.65 -27.25 -21.78
CA GLY A 136 7.14 -28.60 -22.05
C GLY A 136 8.41 -28.60 -22.91
N ARG A 137 8.43 -27.81 -23.99
CA ARG A 137 9.63 -27.62 -24.83
C ARG A 137 10.82 -27.12 -24.00
N ILE A 138 10.64 -26.07 -23.20
CA ILE A 138 11.70 -25.50 -22.35
C ILE A 138 12.21 -26.53 -21.34
N LEU A 139 11.30 -27.33 -20.75
CA LEU A 139 11.68 -28.41 -19.84
C LEU A 139 12.56 -29.46 -20.53
N ASP A 140 12.22 -29.88 -21.74
CA ASP A 140 12.94 -30.93 -22.45
C ASP A 140 14.28 -30.43 -23.01
N GLU A 141 14.29 -29.25 -23.64
CA GLU A 141 15.46 -28.70 -24.32
C GLU A 141 16.50 -28.09 -23.37
N GLN A 142 16.05 -27.38 -22.32
CA GLN A 142 16.95 -26.59 -21.45
C GLN A 142 17.11 -27.20 -20.06
N TYR A 143 16.07 -27.85 -19.54
CA TYR A 143 16.02 -28.28 -18.13
C TYR A 143 15.81 -29.78 -17.94
N GLY A 144 16.09 -30.60 -18.97
CA GLY A 144 15.87 -32.05 -18.93
C GLY A 144 16.56 -32.71 -17.74
N GLY A 145 17.86 -32.41 -17.57
CA GLY A 145 18.70 -32.89 -16.46
C GLY A 145 18.70 -32.05 -15.19
N TYR A 146 17.82 -31.04 -15.07
CA TYR A 146 17.74 -30.17 -13.90
C TYR A 146 16.73 -30.69 -12.88
N THR A 147 17.04 -30.52 -11.60
CA THR A 147 16.06 -30.65 -10.51
C THR A 147 15.15 -29.42 -10.51
N LYS A 148 13.85 -29.65 -10.69
CA LYS A 148 12.83 -28.59 -10.79
C LYS A 148 12.28 -28.23 -9.41
N LEU A 149 12.29 -26.94 -9.09
CA LEU A 149 11.65 -26.37 -7.91
C LEU A 149 10.56 -25.40 -8.36
N TYR A 150 9.38 -25.49 -7.75
CA TYR A 150 8.27 -24.56 -8.00
C TYR A 150 8.03 -23.75 -6.74
N THR A 151 7.91 -22.44 -6.87
CA THR A 151 7.76 -21.51 -5.75
C THR A 151 6.57 -20.59 -5.97
N ASP A 152 5.85 -20.31 -4.89
CA ASP A 152 4.71 -19.39 -4.92
C ASP A 152 4.55 -18.66 -3.57
N GLY A 153 4.03 -17.43 -3.63
CA GLY A 153 3.64 -16.61 -2.50
C GLY A 153 2.16 -16.20 -2.58
N SER A 154 1.38 -16.51 -1.54
CA SER A 154 -0.03 -16.14 -1.49
C SER A 154 -0.30 -15.09 -0.41
N LYS A 155 -1.02 -14.02 -0.77
CA LYS A 155 -1.56 -13.02 0.16
C LYS A 155 -3.07 -12.95 0.06
N SER A 156 -3.77 -13.15 1.17
CA SER A 156 -5.23 -13.07 1.27
C SER A 156 -5.66 -12.41 2.58
N ALA A 157 -6.96 -12.24 2.79
CA ALA A 157 -7.51 -11.77 4.06
C ALA A 157 -7.19 -12.72 5.23
N ALA A 158 -7.03 -14.02 4.96
CA ALA A 158 -6.68 -15.02 5.98
C ALA A 158 -5.26 -14.81 6.51
N GLY A 159 -4.31 -14.48 5.63
CA GLY A 159 -2.91 -14.27 5.98
C GLY A 159 -2.00 -14.29 4.76
N VAL A 160 -0.70 -14.45 5.03
CA VAL A 160 0.34 -14.50 4.00
C VAL A 160 1.08 -15.82 4.13
N GLY A 161 1.28 -16.52 3.02
CA GLY A 161 2.00 -17.78 2.98
C GLY A 161 2.99 -17.80 1.82
N ALA A 162 4.03 -18.61 1.96
CA ALA A 162 4.98 -18.90 0.91
C ALA A 162 5.19 -20.41 0.87
N ALA A 163 5.49 -20.96 -0.30
CA ALA A 163 5.77 -22.39 -0.45
C ALA A 163 6.78 -22.70 -1.54
N VAL A 164 7.42 -23.85 -1.39
CA VAL A 164 8.28 -24.45 -2.41
C VAL A 164 8.00 -25.96 -2.51
N ILE A 165 7.96 -26.44 -3.75
CA ILE A 165 7.83 -27.86 -4.11
C ILE A 165 9.09 -28.30 -4.86
N MET A 166 9.74 -29.35 -4.40
CA MET A 166 10.89 -29.99 -5.04
C MET A 166 10.64 -31.51 -5.11
N GLY A 167 10.17 -32.00 -6.26
CA GLY A 167 9.72 -33.39 -6.40
C GLY A 167 8.60 -33.71 -5.40
N ARG A 168 8.88 -34.63 -4.46
CA ARG A 168 7.94 -35.00 -3.37
C ARG A 168 8.06 -34.13 -2.12
N ILE A 169 9.11 -33.31 -2.02
CA ILE A 169 9.36 -32.46 -0.86
C ILE A 169 8.52 -31.19 -0.99
N LYS A 170 7.71 -30.92 0.03
CA LYS A 170 6.90 -29.70 0.15
C LYS A 170 7.30 -28.94 1.41
N ARG A 171 7.86 -27.74 1.26
CA ARG A 171 8.09 -26.82 2.38
C ARG A 171 7.20 -25.59 2.22
N SER A 172 6.65 -25.09 3.32
CA SER A 172 5.82 -23.90 3.31
C SER A 172 5.89 -23.16 4.64
N ALA A 173 5.77 -21.84 4.58
CA ALA A 173 5.85 -20.96 5.74
C ALA A 173 4.62 -20.05 5.83
N SER A 174 4.10 -19.86 7.03
CA SER A 174 3.10 -18.81 7.31
C SER A 174 3.83 -17.56 7.78
N MET A 175 3.58 -16.44 7.11
CA MET A 175 4.27 -15.17 7.35
C MET A 175 3.34 -14.17 8.05
N PRO A 176 3.90 -13.14 8.74
CA PRO A 176 3.09 -12.08 9.33
C PRO A 176 2.14 -11.44 8.30
N LYS A 177 0.92 -11.06 8.72
CA LYS A 177 -0.09 -10.44 7.83
C LYS A 177 0.38 -9.13 7.17
N THR A 178 1.36 -8.47 7.78
CA THR A 178 1.99 -7.25 7.28
C THR A 178 2.88 -7.47 6.06
N THR A 179 3.30 -8.71 5.80
CA THR A 179 4.16 -9.08 4.67
C THR A 179 3.53 -8.68 3.33
N SER A 180 4.33 -8.11 2.43
CA SER A 180 3.89 -7.82 1.06
C SER A 180 3.86 -9.08 0.19
N ILE A 181 3.07 -9.08 -0.87
CA ILE A 181 3.05 -10.20 -1.83
C ILE A 181 4.45 -10.45 -2.40
N TYR A 182 5.15 -9.37 -2.77
CA TYR A 182 6.53 -9.43 -3.25
C TYR A 182 7.49 -10.12 -2.25
N THR A 183 7.39 -9.78 -0.96
CA THR A 183 8.23 -10.41 0.07
C THR A 183 7.90 -11.89 0.26
N ALA A 184 6.62 -12.28 0.14
CA ALA A 184 6.20 -13.67 0.23
C ALA A 184 6.78 -14.51 -0.92
N GLU A 185 6.67 -14.02 -2.15
CA GLU A 185 7.27 -14.62 -3.34
C GLU A 185 8.79 -14.75 -3.23
N LEU A 186 9.46 -13.67 -2.83
CA LEU A 186 10.90 -13.69 -2.61
C LEU A 186 11.30 -14.69 -1.51
N TYR A 187 10.49 -14.81 -0.45
CA TYR A 187 10.73 -15.77 0.61
C TYR A 187 10.53 -17.22 0.14
N ALA A 188 9.61 -17.47 -0.80
CA ALA A 188 9.45 -18.77 -1.44
C ALA A 188 10.72 -19.20 -2.18
N ILE A 189 11.37 -18.28 -2.90
CA ILE A 189 12.68 -18.52 -3.55
C ILE A 189 13.78 -18.73 -2.50
N ILE A 190 13.78 -17.98 -1.40
CA ILE A 190 14.73 -18.23 -0.30
C ILE A 190 14.58 -19.65 0.25
N MET A 191 13.35 -20.14 0.42
CA MET A 191 13.11 -21.52 0.82
C MET A 191 13.61 -22.53 -0.23
N ALA A 192 13.43 -22.25 -1.52
CA ALA A 192 14.00 -23.06 -2.59
C ALA A 192 15.53 -23.14 -2.51
N VAL A 193 16.19 -22.00 -2.32
CA VAL A 193 17.65 -21.93 -2.17
C VAL A 193 18.14 -22.71 -0.94
N THR A 194 17.41 -22.69 0.18
CA THR A 194 17.76 -23.53 1.34
C THR A 194 17.66 -25.03 1.03
N LEU A 195 16.64 -25.47 0.29
CA LEU A 195 16.54 -26.86 -0.17
C LEU A 195 17.68 -27.25 -1.12
N ILE A 196 18.11 -26.34 -1.98
CA ILE A 196 19.23 -26.55 -2.91
C ILE A 196 20.55 -26.71 -2.15
N LYS A 197 20.78 -25.93 -1.09
CA LYS A 197 21.96 -26.08 -0.22
C LYS A 197 22.03 -27.50 0.37
N ASP A 198 20.89 -28.05 0.78
CA ASP A 198 20.78 -29.39 1.39
C ASP A 198 20.80 -30.56 0.37
N SER A 199 20.59 -30.30 -0.93
CA SER A 199 20.52 -31.34 -1.97
C SER A 199 21.91 -31.79 -2.45
N ASN A 200 22.02 -33.00 -2.98
CA ASN A 200 23.23 -33.52 -3.63
C ASN A 200 23.28 -33.27 -5.15
N ASP A 201 22.19 -32.79 -5.75
CA ASP A 201 22.16 -32.53 -7.19
C ASP A 201 23.02 -31.31 -7.55
N SER A 202 23.42 -31.21 -8.82
CA SER A 202 24.28 -30.13 -9.31
C SER A 202 23.55 -29.08 -10.15
N ASN A 203 22.41 -29.40 -10.76
CA ASN A 203 21.70 -28.48 -11.66
C ASN A 203 20.26 -28.26 -11.18
N PHE A 204 19.89 -27.02 -10.93
CA PHE A 204 18.58 -26.65 -10.38
C PHE A 204 17.91 -25.55 -11.20
N VAL A 205 16.60 -25.67 -11.40
CA VAL A 205 15.78 -24.60 -11.97
C VAL A 205 14.67 -24.24 -10.99
N ILE A 206 14.60 -22.96 -10.60
CA ILE A 206 13.54 -22.43 -9.76
C ILE A 206 12.51 -21.75 -10.66
N MET A 207 11.29 -22.25 -10.62
CA MET A 207 10.16 -21.77 -11.40
C MET A 207 9.24 -20.94 -10.51
N SER A 208 8.98 -19.71 -10.92
CA SER A 208 8.11 -18.76 -10.21
C SER A 208 7.27 -17.98 -11.21
N ASP A 209 6.03 -17.68 -10.84
CA ASP A 209 5.16 -16.80 -11.62
C ASP A 209 5.32 -15.31 -11.28
N SER A 210 6.12 -15.00 -10.26
CA SER A 210 6.40 -13.64 -9.82
C SER A 210 7.44 -12.95 -10.70
N PHE A 211 6.98 -12.44 -11.85
CA PHE A 211 7.80 -11.69 -12.80
C PHE A 211 8.56 -10.54 -12.12
N SER A 212 7.91 -9.84 -11.18
CA SER A 212 8.50 -8.73 -10.43
C SER A 212 9.69 -9.15 -9.57
N VAL A 213 9.65 -10.34 -8.97
CA VAL A 213 10.75 -10.88 -8.17
C VAL A 213 11.88 -11.34 -9.07
N LEU A 214 11.58 -12.03 -10.18
CA LEU A 214 12.62 -12.49 -11.11
C LEU A 214 13.40 -11.33 -11.73
N ILE A 215 12.73 -10.28 -12.22
CA ILE A 215 13.42 -9.09 -12.75
C ILE A 215 14.28 -8.41 -11.69
N SER A 216 13.89 -8.47 -10.42
CA SER A 216 14.63 -7.81 -9.34
C SER A 216 16.06 -8.34 -9.18
N PHE A 217 16.33 -9.60 -9.58
CA PHE A 217 17.67 -10.19 -9.56
C PHE A 217 18.64 -9.53 -10.54
N ASN A 218 18.14 -8.90 -11.62
CA ASN A 218 18.98 -8.14 -12.54
C ASN A 218 19.52 -6.84 -11.89
N ASN A 219 18.88 -6.35 -10.83
CA ASN A 219 19.32 -5.15 -10.12
C ASN A 219 20.33 -5.49 -9.00
N LYS A 220 21.63 -5.49 -9.35
CA LYS A 220 22.73 -5.70 -8.38
C LYS A 220 22.81 -4.62 -7.28
N ASN A 221 22.14 -3.47 -7.43
CA ASN A 221 22.11 -2.37 -6.46
C ASN A 221 20.83 -2.32 -5.62
N THR A 222 20.13 -3.44 -5.47
CA THR A 222 18.91 -3.52 -4.67
C THR A 222 19.12 -3.07 -3.21
N LYS A 223 18.15 -2.31 -2.70
CA LYS A 223 18.07 -1.89 -1.30
C LYS A 223 17.31 -2.91 -0.44
N ASN A 224 16.71 -3.94 -1.04
CA ASN A 224 16.00 -4.98 -0.30
C ASN A 224 17.02 -5.92 0.38
N PRO A 225 17.01 -6.01 1.73
CA PRO A 225 18.01 -6.80 2.44
C PRO A 225 17.91 -8.30 2.19
N MET A 226 16.70 -8.82 1.94
CA MET A 226 16.47 -10.24 1.68
C MET A 226 17.01 -10.64 0.31
N LEU A 227 16.72 -9.85 -0.72
CA LEU A 227 17.22 -10.10 -2.07
C LEU A 227 18.74 -9.99 -2.13
N ARG A 228 19.32 -8.99 -1.46
CA ARG A 228 20.78 -8.82 -1.44
C ARG A 228 21.49 -9.99 -0.75
N LYS A 229 20.93 -10.50 0.34
CA LYS A 229 21.45 -11.73 0.97
C LYS A 229 21.31 -12.93 0.04
N LEU A 230 20.15 -13.09 -0.61
CA LEU A 230 19.89 -14.17 -1.54
C LEU A 230 20.86 -14.20 -2.73
N LEU A 231 21.25 -13.04 -3.27
CA LEU A 231 22.27 -12.96 -4.32
C LEU A 231 23.63 -13.53 -3.86
N HIS A 232 24.02 -13.26 -2.61
CA HIS A 232 25.22 -13.83 -2.02
C HIS A 232 25.09 -15.33 -1.77
N ASP A 233 23.93 -15.77 -1.25
CA ASP A 233 23.63 -17.20 -1.06
C ASP A 233 23.70 -17.98 -2.38
N LEU A 234 23.21 -17.42 -3.49
CA LEU A 234 23.29 -18.04 -4.81
C LEU A 234 24.72 -18.07 -5.36
N ASN A 235 25.49 -17.00 -5.14
CA ASN A 235 26.89 -16.99 -5.54
C ASN A 235 27.74 -18.02 -4.78
N GLU A 236 27.46 -18.21 -3.49
CA GLU A 236 28.07 -19.26 -2.66
C GLU A 236 27.72 -20.67 -3.20
N ILE A 237 26.45 -20.90 -3.55
CA ILE A 237 26.01 -22.18 -4.14
C ILE A 237 26.73 -22.46 -5.46
N ASN A 238 26.86 -21.45 -6.33
CA ASN A 238 27.61 -21.58 -7.58
C ASN A 238 29.08 -21.96 -7.33
N ALA A 239 29.70 -21.48 -6.25
CA ALA A 239 31.05 -21.86 -5.87
C ALA A 239 31.17 -23.33 -5.39
N THR A 240 30.06 -23.97 -5.03
CA THR A 240 29.99 -25.40 -4.66
C THR A 240 29.68 -26.33 -5.83
N ASN A 241 29.93 -25.90 -7.08
CA ASN A 241 29.60 -26.63 -8.31
C ASN A 241 28.11 -26.96 -8.48
N LYS A 242 27.23 -26.14 -7.88
CA LYS A 242 25.78 -26.22 -8.08
C LYS A 242 25.32 -25.05 -8.95
N ASN A 243 24.76 -25.33 -10.12
CA ASN A 243 24.20 -24.32 -11.01
C ASN A 243 22.72 -24.11 -10.70
N VAL A 244 22.33 -22.85 -10.49
CA VAL A 244 20.94 -22.45 -10.25
C VAL A 244 20.47 -21.48 -11.33
N SER A 245 19.45 -21.90 -12.09
CA SER A 245 18.74 -21.04 -13.03
C SER A 245 17.36 -20.65 -12.48
N LEU A 246 16.88 -19.48 -12.85
CA LEU A 246 15.51 -19.03 -12.58
C LEU A 246 14.71 -19.08 -13.88
N CYS A 247 13.45 -19.47 -13.82
CA CYS A 247 12.57 -19.51 -14.98
C CYS A 247 11.22 -18.90 -14.62
N TRP A 248 10.77 -17.93 -15.40
CA TRP A 248 9.41 -17.40 -15.25
C TRP A 248 8.40 -18.33 -15.90
N ILE A 249 7.33 -18.64 -15.17
CA ILE A 249 6.20 -19.41 -15.67
C ILE A 249 4.89 -18.63 -15.49
N PRO A 250 3.91 -18.79 -16.38
CA PRO A 250 2.63 -18.12 -16.20
C PRO A 250 1.83 -18.78 -15.07
N GLY A 251 1.35 -17.96 -14.13
CA GLY A 251 0.42 -18.41 -13.08
C GLY A 251 -0.98 -18.68 -13.63
N HIS A 252 -1.65 -19.69 -13.06
CA HIS A 252 -3.02 -20.14 -13.40
C HIS A 252 -3.18 -20.73 -14.81
N VAL A 253 -2.25 -21.59 -15.23
CA VAL A 253 -2.24 -22.23 -16.56
C VAL A 253 -2.16 -23.77 -16.45
N ASP A 254 -2.57 -24.30 -15.30
CA ASP A 254 -2.57 -25.74 -14.97
C ASP A 254 -1.19 -26.42 -15.05
N ILE A 255 -0.11 -25.67 -14.78
CA ILE A 255 1.21 -26.27 -14.60
C ILE A 255 1.23 -26.94 -13.22
N ALA A 256 1.20 -28.27 -13.19
CA ALA A 256 0.98 -29.06 -11.97
C ALA A 256 1.91 -28.69 -10.80
N GLY A 257 3.20 -28.43 -11.07
CA GLY A 257 4.15 -28.00 -10.04
C GLY A 257 3.85 -26.61 -9.47
N ASN A 258 3.42 -25.68 -10.33
CA ASN A 258 3.02 -24.33 -9.92
C ASN A 258 1.74 -24.35 -9.08
N GLU A 259 0.72 -25.07 -9.55
CA GLU A 259 -0.54 -25.21 -8.82
C GLU A 259 -0.33 -25.91 -7.46
N ALA A 260 0.61 -26.86 -7.38
CA ALA A 260 1.00 -27.48 -6.11
C ALA A 260 1.68 -26.48 -5.15
N ALA A 261 2.48 -25.55 -5.67
CA ALA A 261 3.11 -24.48 -4.89
C ALA A 261 2.07 -23.44 -4.44
N ASP A 262 1.18 -22.99 -5.33
CA ASP A 262 0.10 -22.04 -5.03
C ASP A 262 -0.87 -22.57 -3.97
N THR A 263 -1.33 -23.82 -4.13
CA THR A 263 -2.16 -24.47 -3.12
C THR A 263 -1.42 -24.60 -1.78
N ALA A 264 -0.13 -24.91 -1.79
CA ALA A 264 0.69 -24.97 -0.58
C ALA A 264 0.82 -23.60 0.10
N ALA A 265 1.04 -22.52 -0.65
CA ALA A 265 1.15 -21.17 -0.13
C ALA A 265 -0.19 -20.68 0.45
N LYS A 266 -1.31 -20.95 -0.25
CA LYS A 266 -2.68 -20.64 0.23
C LYS A 266 -3.04 -21.38 1.51
N LEU A 267 -2.67 -22.66 1.63
CA LEU A 267 -2.85 -23.42 2.87
C LEU A 267 -1.97 -22.86 3.99
N ALA A 268 -0.73 -22.49 3.66
CA ALA A 268 0.19 -21.91 4.63
C ALA A 268 -0.33 -20.58 5.21
N ALA A 269 -0.93 -19.73 4.36
CA ALA A 269 -1.50 -18.45 4.75
C ALA A 269 -2.62 -18.54 5.80
N ARG A 270 -3.23 -19.72 5.98
CA ARG A 270 -4.28 -19.97 6.99
C ARG A 270 -3.73 -20.43 8.34
N ARG A 271 -2.46 -20.84 8.41
CA ARG A 271 -1.82 -21.27 9.66
C ARG A 271 -1.40 -20.07 10.49
N ALA A 272 -1.18 -20.28 11.80
CA ALA A 272 -0.60 -19.26 12.66
C ALA A 272 0.74 -18.76 12.09
N PRO A 273 0.97 -17.44 12.04
CA PRO A 273 2.17 -16.87 11.46
C PRO A 273 3.40 -17.26 12.28
N GLN A 274 4.45 -17.67 11.59
CA GLN A 274 5.75 -17.94 12.20
C GLN A 274 6.46 -16.61 12.50
N PHE A 275 7.45 -16.65 13.39
CA PHE A 275 8.29 -15.49 13.68
C PHE A 275 9.30 -15.26 12.54
N ILE A 276 8.83 -14.62 11.47
CA ILE A 276 9.63 -14.25 10.30
C ILE A 276 9.82 -12.74 10.28
N THR A 277 11.06 -12.31 10.11
CA THR A 277 11.40 -10.89 10.01
C THR A 277 11.22 -10.40 8.57
N ILE A 278 10.55 -9.26 8.40
CA ILE A 278 10.21 -8.68 7.10
C ILE A 278 10.85 -7.30 6.89
N PRO A 279 11.12 -6.88 5.65
CA PRO A 279 11.72 -5.58 5.37
C PRO A 279 10.89 -4.43 5.95
N TYR A 280 11.56 -3.36 6.40
CA TYR A 280 10.86 -2.21 6.99
C TYR A 280 9.81 -1.57 6.03
N THR A 281 9.99 -1.75 4.72
CA THR A 281 9.07 -1.25 3.68
C THR A 281 7.71 -1.93 3.71
N ASP A 282 7.63 -3.18 4.17
CA ASP A 282 6.37 -3.94 4.27
C ASP A 282 5.45 -3.37 5.36
N TRP A 283 6.00 -2.61 6.31
CA TRP A 283 5.21 -1.92 7.32
C TRP A 283 4.53 -0.65 6.79
N TYR A 284 4.99 -0.09 5.66
CA TYR A 284 4.50 1.19 5.15
C TYR A 284 3.03 1.18 4.73
N PRO A 285 2.51 0.13 4.06
CA PRO A 285 1.07 0.00 3.77
C PRO A 285 0.23 0.00 5.05
N LEU A 286 0.61 -0.79 6.07
CA LEU A 286 -0.12 -0.83 7.34
C LEU A 286 -0.08 0.52 8.06
N ILE A 287 1.07 1.20 8.07
CA ILE A 287 1.17 2.56 8.63
C ILE A 287 0.22 3.51 7.89
N LYS A 288 0.17 3.44 6.55
CA LYS A 288 -0.73 4.28 5.75
C LYS A 288 -2.20 3.99 6.07
N GLU A 289 -2.57 2.73 6.21
CA GLU A 289 -3.91 2.28 6.62
C GLU A 289 -4.29 2.86 7.98
N ARG A 290 -3.48 2.63 9.03
CA ARG A 290 -3.71 3.17 10.38
C ARG A 290 -3.87 4.68 10.42
N MET A 291 -3.03 5.41 9.68
CA MET A 291 -3.11 6.87 9.61
C MET A 291 -4.36 7.34 8.86
N SER A 292 -4.82 6.56 7.87
CA SER A 292 -6.06 6.85 7.15
C SER A 292 -7.28 6.56 8.03
N GLU A 293 -7.29 5.45 8.78
CA GLU A 293 -8.32 5.14 9.78
C GLU A 293 -8.45 6.25 10.82
N LYS A 294 -7.32 6.64 11.44
CA LYS A 294 -7.26 7.75 12.40
C LYS A 294 -7.79 9.05 11.79
N TRP A 295 -7.45 9.35 10.54
CA TRP A 295 -7.98 10.54 9.88
C TRP A 295 -9.49 10.45 9.65
N LYS A 296 -10.01 9.30 9.24
CA LYS A 296 -11.45 9.07 9.09
C LYS A 296 -12.20 9.23 10.41
N GLU A 297 -11.67 8.75 11.52
CA GLU A 297 -12.28 8.93 12.85
C GLU A 297 -12.35 10.41 13.25
N VAL A 298 -11.23 11.13 13.11
CA VAL A 298 -11.20 12.58 13.37
C VAL A 298 -12.18 13.31 12.46
N TRP A 299 -12.26 12.92 11.19
CA TRP A 299 -13.20 13.48 10.22
C TRP A 299 -14.65 13.28 10.65
N MET A 300 -15.05 12.05 10.97
CA MET A 300 -16.41 11.71 11.38
C MET A 300 -16.82 12.42 12.68
N SER A 301 -15.90 12.61 13.62
CA SER A 301 -16.19 13.28 14.89
C SER A 301 -16.56 14.77 14.75
N ARG A 302 -16.10 15.44 13.69
CA ARG A 302 -16.21 16.91 13.55
C ARG A 302 -17.50 17.42 12.89
N ARG A 303 -18.37 16.52 12.39
CA ARG A 303 -19.71 16.85 11.82
C ARG A 303 -19.72 18.07 10.89
N LEU A 304 -18.72 18.24 10.03
CA LEU A 304 -18.67 19.36 9.08
C LEU A 304 -19.69 19.18 7.94
N LYS A 305 -20.12 20.29 7.31
CA LYS A 305 -21.15 20.29 6.23
C LYS A 305 -20.84 19.29 5.10
N ILE A 306 -19.57 19.18 4.71
CA ILE A 306 -19.10 18.24 3.67
C ILE A 306 -19.14 16.77 4.11
N ALA A 307 -19.23 16.44 5.39
CA ALA A 307 -19.41 15.06 5.86
C ALA A 307 -20.78 14.48 5.46
N GLU A 308 -21.78 15.32 5.18
CA GLU A 308 -23.08 14.89 4.61
C GLU A 308 -22.98 14.51 3.12
N ILE A 309 -21.92 14.93 2.43
CA ILE A 309 -21.67 14.68 1.00
C ILE A 309 -20.64 13.58 0.82
N ASN A 310 -19.58 13.60 1.63
CA ASN A 310 -18.45 12.69 1.53
C ASN A 310 -18.22 11.99 2.88
N PHE A 311 -18.80 10.80 3.00
CA PHE A 311 -18.63 9.95 4.19
C PHE A 311 -17.25 9.30 4.22
N ASP A 312 -16.70 8.95 3.05
CA ASP A 312 -15.35 8.40 2.91
C ASP A 312 -14.37 9.51 2.49
N VAL A 313 -13.19 9.57 3.11
CA VAL A 313 -12.15 10.54 2.75
C VAL A 313 -11.50 10.08 1.45
N LYS A 314 -12.18 10.32 0.33
CA LYS A 314 -11.72 10.02 -1.02
C LYS A 314 -11.86 11.26 -1.90
N THR A 315 -10.91 11.40 -2.84
CA THR A 315 -11.02 12.36 -3.92
C THR A 315 -12.14 11.94 -4.87
N TRP A 316 -12.95 12.90 -5.27
CA TRP A 316 -13.95 12.70 -6.30
C TRP A 316 -13.35 12.64 -7.71
N SER A 317 -14.01 11.91 -8.60
CA SER A 317 -13.55 11.71 -9.98
C SER A 317 -13.67 13.00 -10.80
N LYS A 318 -12.55 13.49 -11.34
CA LYS A 318 -12.49 14.73 -12.14
C LYS A 318 -12.54 14.49 -13.66
N LYS A 319 -13.13 13.38 -14.11
CA LYS A 319 -13.07 13.02 -15.54
C LYS A 319 -13.90 13.99 -16.39
N ASN A 320 -13.27 14.58 -17.40
CA ASN A 320 -13.89 15.39 -18.47
C ASN A 320 -14.64 16.65 -18.02
N ILE A 321 -14.10 17.40 -17.04
CA ILE A 321 -14.63 18.70 -16.65
C ILE A 321 -13.59 19.81 -16.82
N SER A 322 -14.05 21.01 -17.14
CA SER A 322 -13.21 22.21 -17.19
C SER A 322 -12.77 22.63 -15.80
N ARG A 323 -11.70 23.43 -15.74
CA ARG A 323 -11.21 24.02 -14.48
C ARG A 323 -12.29 24.83 -13.75
N ARG A 324 -13.14 25.55 -14.50
CA ARG A 324 -14.24 26.34 -13.94
C ARG A 324 -15.27 25.43 -13.24
N GLU A 325 -15.66 24.34 -13.89
CA GLU A 325 -16.60 23.36 -13.34
C GLU A 325 -16.02 22.65 -12.12
N GLU A 326 -14.72 22.32 -12.15
CA GLU A 326 -14.03 21.73 -10.99
C GLU A 326 -14.08 22.64 -9.76
N VAL A 327 -13.84 23.95 -9.94
CA VAL A 327 -13.93 24.94 -8.85
C VAL A 327 -15.36 25.03 -8.31
N ILE A 328 -16.36 25.08 -9.20
CA ILE A 328 -17.77 25.11 -8.79
C ILE A 328 -18.10 23.86 -7.98
N MET A 329 -17.71 22.68 -8.46
CA MET A 329 -17.97 21.42 -7.79
C MET A 329 -17.27 21.33 -6.43
N ASN A 330 -16.00 21.71 -6.33
CA ASN A 330 -15.27 21.75 -5.06
C ASN A 330 -15.94 22.67 -4.03
N ARG A 331 -16.41 23.85 -4.46
CA ARG A 331 -17.12 24.81 -3.60
C ARG A 331 -18.47 24.24 -3.14
N LEU A 332 -19.26 23.71 -4.05
CA LEU A 332 -20.55 23.07 -3.74
C LEU A 332 -20.37 21.91 -2.76
N ARG A 333 -19.39 21.04 -3.00
CA ARG A 333 -19.04 19.93 -2.10
C ARG A 333 -18.56 20.38 -0.73
N ALA A 334 -17.85 21.51 -0.65
CA ALA A 334 -17.49 22.13 0.63
C ALA A 334 -18.72 22.70 1.37
N GLY A 335 -19.86 22.88 0.69
CA GLY A 335 -21.05 23.55 1.21
C GLY A 335 -20.99 25.07 1.08
N TYR A 336 -20.12 25.60 0.22
CA TYR A 336 -19.88 27.02 0.03
C TYR A 336 -20.28 27.48 -1.38
N SER A 337 -20.84 28.68 -1.46
CA SER A 337 -21.06 29.42 -2.71
C SER A 337 -20.94 30.92 -2.40
N TYR A 338 -20.83 31.75 -3.42
CA TYR A 338 -20.80 33.20 -3.21
C TYR A 338 -22.12 33.69 -2.58
N ILE A 339 -23.26 33.15 -2.98
CA ILE A 339 -24.58 33.53 -2.43
C ILE A 339 -24.71 33.12 -0.96
N THR A 340 -24.12 32.01 -0.54
CA THR A 340 -24.30 31.47 0.82
C THR A 340 -23.27 31.98 1.83
N HIS A 341 -22.06 32.35 1.39
CA HIS A 341 -20.96 32.76 2.27
C HIS A 341 -20.21 34.00 1.76
N GLY A 342 -20.77 34.73 0.79
CA GLY A 342 -20.19 35.96 0.24
C GLY A 342 -20.11 37.09 1.26
N TYR A 343 -21.04 37.13 2.22
CA TYR A 343 -21.02 38.10 3.33
C TYR A 343 -19.71 38.03 4.13
N LEU A 344 -19.08 36.86 4.28
CA LEU A 344 -17.77 36.69 4.95
C LEU A 344 -16.59 37.24 4.13
N MET A 345 -16.83 37.70 2.91
CA MET A 345 -15.82 38.25 1.99
C MET A 345 -16.03 39.74 1.74
N ASP A 346 -17.09 40.32 2.31
CA ASP A 346 -17.47 41.71 2.13
C ASP A 346 -17.52 42.39 3.49
N SER A 347 -16.51 43.21 3.77
CA SER A 347 -16.41 43.95 5.04
C SER A 347 -17.50 45.02 5.22
N SER A 348 -18.30 45.30 4.18
CA SER A 348 -19.40 46.27 4.26
C SER A 348 -20.71 45.66 4.78
N VAL A 349 -20.80 44.34 4.87
CA VAL A 349 -22.00 43.60 5.30
C VAL A 349 -21.75 42.98 6.68
N PRO A 350 -22.75 42.92 7.58
CA PRO A 350 -22.59 42.23 8.86
C PRO A 350 -22.20 40.76 8.68
N ASP A 351 -21.39 40.24 9.60
CA ASP A 351 -20.97 38.82 9.68
C ASP A 351 -22.11 37.88 10.14
N ILE A 352 -23.29 38.06 9.57
CA ILE A 352 -24.51 37.30 9.87
C ILE A 352 -24.89 36.49 8.63
N ALA A 353 -25.12 35.20 8.83
CA ALA A 353 -25.50 34.32 7.72
C ALA A 353 -26.84 34.77 7.10
N PRO A 354 -26.93 34.93 5.77
CA PRO A 354 -28.14 35.40 5.12
C PRO A 354 -29.28 34.40 5.28
N VAL A 355 -30.50 34.91 5.45
CA VAL A 355 -31.74 34.11 5.44
C VAL A 355 -32.17 33.92 3.99
N CYS A 356 -32.81 32.81 3.67
CA CYS A 356 -33.34 32.58 2.33
C CYS A 356 -34.49 33.55 2.02
N GLU A 357 -34.29 34.47 1.09
CA GLU A 357 -35.30 35.48 0.68
C GLU A 357 -36.57 34.88 0.06
N LEU A 358 -36.50 33.64 -0.44
CA LEU A 358 -37.65 32.98 -1.08
C LEU A 358 -38.63 32.44 -0.03
N CYS A 359 -38.11 31.71 0.96
CA CYS A 359 -38.95 31.03 1.95
C CYS A 359 -38.99 31.72 3.31
N ASN A 360 -38.06 32.64 3.59
CA ASN A 360 -37.86 33.35 4.86
C ASN A 360 -37.79 32.48 6.14
N ASN A 361 -37.64 31.16 5.98
CA ASN A 361 -37.80 30.21 7.08
C ASN A 361 -36.49 29.55 7.51
N SER A 362 -35.38 29.78 6.81
CA SER A 362 -34.09 29.16 7.16
C SER A 362 -32.89 29.91 6.60
N VAL A 363 -31.72 29.66 7.19
CA VAL A 363 -30.43 30.19 6.73
C VAL A 363 -30.11 29.67 5.34
N LEU A 364 -29.64 30.57 4.47
CA LEU A 364 -29.30 30.29 3.09
C LEU A 364 -28.01 29.46 3.02
N THR A 365 -28.16 28.16 2.77
CA THR A 365 -27.06 27.21 2.62
C THR A 365 -27.14 26.47 1.29
N VAL A 366 -26.03 25.86 0.86
CA VAL A 366 -26.04 25.01 -0.36
C VAL A 366 -27.04 23.87 -0.20
N LYS A 367 -27.14 23.26 0.99
CA LYS A 367 -28.15 22.26 1.34
C LYS A 367 -29.57 22.78 1.17
N HIS A 368 -29.82 23.99 1.69
CA HIS A 368 -31.13 24.61 1.58
C HIS A 368 -31.54 24.81 0.12
N ILE A 369 -30.67 25.41 -0.69
CA ILE A 369 -30.92 25.66 -2.11
C ILE A 369 -31.15 24.35 -2.87
N MET A 370 -30.23 23.38 -2.69
CA MET A 370 -30.21 22.16 -3.52
C MET A 370 -31.21 21.09 -3.10
N VAL A 371 -31.72 21.09 -1.85
CA VAL A 371 -32.56 19.97 -1.36
C VAL A 371 -33.75 20.41 -0.50
N GLN A 372 -33.66 21.49 0.29
CA GLN A 372 -34.66 21.75 1.35
C GLN A 372 -35.66 22.88 1.06
N CYS A 373 -35.29 23.88 0.25
CA CYS A 373 -36.12 25.07 0.04
C CYS A 373 -37.45 24.73 -0.66
N PRO A 374 -38.63 24.96 -0.06
CA PRO A 374 -39.92 24.64 -0.67
C PRO A 374 -40.15 25.37 -2.00
N GLU A 375 -39.82 26.66 -2.04
CA GLU A 375 -39.99 27.52 -3.23
C GLU A 375 -39.15 27.12 -4.44
N LEU A 376 -38.08 26.34 -4.22
CA LEU A 376 -37.22 25.83 -5.29
C LEU A 376 -37.57 24.39 -5.71
N GLN A 377 -38.64 23.81 -5.17
CA GLN A 377 -39.00 22.41 -5.42
C GLN A 377 -39.32 22.14 -6.89
N GLN A 378 -40.08 23.00 -7.57
CA GLN A 378 -40.44 22.80 -8.97
C GLN A 378 -39.22 22.87 -9.90
N GLN A 379 -38.32 23.82 -9.66
CA GLN A 379 -37.07 24.01 -10.40
C GLN A 379 -36.16 22.80 -10.23
N ARG A 380 -36.05 22.26 -8.99
CA ARG A 380 -35.32 21.02 -8.74
C ARG A 380 -35.93 19.84 -9.48
N LEU A 381 -37.25 19.64 -9.43
CA LEU A 381 -37.91 18.54 -10.14
C LEU A 381 -37.68 18.60 -11.66
N ARG A 382 -37.72 19.80 -12.25
CA ARG A 382 -37.38 20.01 -13.67
C ARG A 382 -35.92 19.65 -13.98
N ALA A 383 -34.98 20.06 -13.13
CA ALA A 383 -33.57 19.69 -13.32
C ALA A 383 -33.32 18.19 -13.13
N ILE A 384 -33.92 17.57 -12.12
CA ILE A 384 -33.75 16.13 -11.83
C ILE A 384 -34.31 15.27 -12.96
N THR A 385 -35.49 15.62 -13.49
CA THR A 385 -36.11 14.90 -14.62
C THR A 385 -35.27 14.96 -15.90
N MET A 386 -34.51 16.04 -16.11
CA MET A 386 -33.55 16.16 -17.22
C MET A 386 -32.29 15.30 -17.04
N PHE A 387 -31.81 15.09 -15.81
CA PHE A 387 -30.45 14.55 -15.56
C PHE A 387 -30.39 13.20 -14.82
N ASN A 388 -31.44 12.71 -14.15
CA ASN A 388 -31.41 11.43 -13.42
C ASN A 388 -32.79 10.81 -13.12
N LYS A 389 -32.98 9.51 -13.39
CA LYS A 389 -34.19 8.70 -13.08
C LYS A 389 -34.32 8.30 -11.58
N ARG A 390 -33.82 9.08 -10.62
CA ARG A 390 -33.84 8.72 -9.18
C ARG A 390 -34.99 9.43 -8.43
N ARG A 391 -35.75 8.68 -7.62
CA ARG A 391 -36.94 9.17 -6.89
C ARG A 391 -36.61 9.99 -5.62
N THR A 392 -35.41 9.88 -5.06
CA THR A 392 -34.99 10.58 -3.84
C THR A 392 -33.69 11.34 -4.07
N VAL A 393 -33.67 12.63 -3.74
CA VAL A 393 -32.53 13.52 -3.98
C VAL A 393 -31.94 13.99 -2.66
N SER A 394 -30.72 13.52 -2.39
CA SER A 394 -29.87 13.96 -1.27
C SER A 394 -28.64 14.71 -1.81
N LEU A 395 -27.99 15.51 -0.96
CA LEU A 395 -26.72 16.14 -1.31
C LEU A 395 -25.67 15.11 -1.74
N GLN A 396 -25.60 13.97 -1.06
CA GLN A 396 -24.73 12.86 -1.44
C GLN A 396 -25.07 12.30 -2.85
N SER A 397 -26.36 12.21 -3.20
CA SER A 397 -26.75 11.72 -4.52
C SER A 397 -26.43 12.70 -5.67
N LEU A 398 -26.34 14.00 -5.37
CA LEU A 398 -26.10 15.06 -6.35
C LEU A 398 -24.60 15.41 -6.47
N LEU A 399 -23.91 15.43 -5.35
CA LEU A 399 -22.54 15.95 -5.23
C LEU A 399 -21.54 14.91 -4.73
N GLY A 400 -21.98 13.71 -4.35
CA GLY A 400 -21.11 12.61 -3.93
C GLY A 400 -20.47 11.88 -5.11
N ASP A 401 -19.59 10.93 -4.80
CA ASP A 401 -18.89 10.14 -5.81
C ASP A 401 -19.83 9.04 -6.33
N CYS A 402 -20.07 9.00 -7.64
CA CYS A 402 -20.82 7.93 -8.31
C CYS A 402 -19.94 6.69 -8.54
#